data_AF-A0A7L0M5D1-F1
#
_entry.id   AF-A0A7L0M5D1-F1
#
_cell.length_a   1.000
_cell.length_b   1.000
_cell.length_c   1.000
_cell.angle_alpha   90.00
_cell.angle_beta   90.00
_cell.angle_gamma   90.00
#
_symmetry.space_group_name_H-M   'P 1'
#
loop_
_entity.id
_entity.type
_entity.pdbx_description
1 polymer ?
#
loop_
_entity_poly.entity_id
_entity_poly.type
_entity_poly.pdbx_seq_one_letter_code
_entity_poly.pdbx_strand_id
1 'polypeptide(L)' 'PAEDVRAVAAAFRVYASAGPRDADGDYIVDHSVLIYLLGPDGALLDCYGSGKSAEELERSVRRHMQTYRAL' A
#
# COMPACT_ATOMS: atom_id res chain seq x y z
N PRO A 1 -1.41 18.16 6.46
CA PRO A 1 -1.98 16.83 6.80
C PRO A 1 -2.78 16.19 5.65
N ALA A 2 -3.88 16.79 5.17
CA ALA A 2 -4.68 16.21 4.07
C ALA A 2 -4.01 16.35 2.68
N GLU A 3 -3.18 17.39 2.50
CA GLU A 3 -2.37 17.57 1.31
C GLU A 3 -1.26 16.51 1.22
N ASP A 4 -0.58 16.24 2.34
CA ASP A 4 0.46 15.22 2.44
C ASP A 4 -0.07 13.83 2.07
N VAL A 5 -1.28 13.49 2.52
CA VAL A 5 -1.95 12.23 2.17
C VAL A 5 -2.28 12.14 0.68
N ARG A 6 -2.76 13.23 0.06
CA ARG A 6 -3.02 13.25 -1.39
C ARG A 6 -1.74 13.11 -2.21
N ALA A 7 -0.67 13.77 -1.80
CA ALA A 7 0.63 13.67 -2.46
C ALA A 7 1.17 12.23 -2.42
N VAL A 8 1.10 11.58 -1.24
CA VAL A 8 1.52 10.18 -1.09
C VAL A 8 0.61 9.22 -1.87
N ALA A 9 -0.71 9.42 -1.83
CA ALA A 9 -1.63 8.59 -2.62
C ALA A 9 -1.33 8.66 -4.12
N ALA A 10 -1.02 9.85 -4.65
CA ALA A 10 -0.59 10.02 -6.03
C ALA A 10 0.75 9.33 -6.31
N ALA A 11 1.74 9.51 -5.44
CA ALA A 11 3.08 8.91 -5.59
C ALA A 11 3.04 7.37 -5.62
N PHE A 12 2.19 6.76 -4.79
CA PHE A 12 2.01 5.30 -4.72
C PHE A 12 0.86 4.78 -5.59
N ARG A 13 0.21 5.66 -6.36
CA ARG A 13 -0.92 5.35 -7.24
C ARG A 13 -2.08 4.65 -6.52
N VAL A 14 -2.31 5.03 -5.26
CA VAL A 14 -3.44 4.56 -4.45
C VAL A 14 -4.71 5.24 -4.95
N TYR A 15 -5.72 4.44 -5.27
CA TYR A 15 -7.08 4.94 -5.51
C TYR A 15 -7.83 5.04 -4.18
N ALA A 16 -8.57 6.13 -4.01
CA ALA A 16 -9.49 6.33 -2.90
C ALA A 16 -10.66 7.22 -3.36
N SER A 17 -11.89 6.80 -3.07
CA SER A 17 -13.11 7.53 -3.39
C SER A 17 -14.09 7.43 -2.22
N ALA A 18 -14.56 8.58 -1.73
CA ALA A 18 -15.58 8.62 -0.69
C ALA A 18 -16.94 8.29 -1.31
N GLY A 19 -17.60 7.27 -0.77
CA GLY A 19 -18.98 6.92 -1.10
C GLY A 19 -19.98 7.95 -0.57
N PRO A 20 -21.27 7.81 -0.95
CA PRO A 20 -22.32 8.65 -0.42
C PRO A 20 -22.44 8.49 1.10
N ARG A 21 -22.88 9.56 1.77
CA ARG A 21 -23.19 9.51 3.20
C ARG A 21 -24.53 8.81 3.42
N ASP A 22 -24.63 8.04 4.50
CA ASP A 22 -25.89 7.45 4.95
C ASP A 22 -26.72 8.45 5.79
N ALA A 23 -27.82 7.96 6.38
CA ALA A 23 -28.75 8.77 7.16
C ALA A 23 -28.14 9.34 8.46
N ASP A 24 -27.13 8.66 9.00
CA ASP A 24 -26.42 9.07 10.21
C ASP A 24 -25.19 9.95 9.88
N GLY A 25 -24.89 10.10 8.58
CA GLY A 25 -23.80 10.92 8.06
C GLY A 25 -22.49 10.15 7.86
N ASP A 26 -22.51 8.83 8.10
CA ASP A 26 -21.37 7.93 7.91
C ASP A 26 -21.16 7.65 6.42
N TYR A 27 -19.92 7.34 6.05
CA TYR A 27 -19.56 7.01 4.67
C TYR A 27 -18.45 5.99 4.62
N ILE A 28 -18.41 5.23 3.53
CA ILE A 28 -17.34 4.27 3.22
C ILE A 28 -16.38 4.92 2.23
N VAL A 29 -15.11 4.56 2.29
CA VAL A 29 -14.12 4.91 1.27
C VAL A 29 -13.78 3.65 0.48
N ASP A 30 -14.13 3.66 -0.80
CA ASP A 30 -13.65 2.67 -1.76
C ASP A 30 -12.18 2.96 -2.05
N HIS A 31 -11.30 1.99 -1.86
CA HIS A 31 -9.85 2.21 -1.96
C HIS A 31 -9.10 0.97 -2.47
N SER A 32 -7.90 1.21 -3.00
CA SER A 32 -6.99 0.13 -3.37
C SER A 32 -6.55 -0.67 -2.15
N VAL A 33 -6.80 -1.98 -2.16
CA VAL A 33 -6.31 -2.91 -1.11
C VAL A 33 -4.97 -3.48 -1.54
N LEU A 34 -3.90 -2.73 -1.25
CA LEU A 34 -2.52 -3.04 -1.62
C LEU A 34 -1.59 -2.89 -0.41
N ILE A 35 -0.56 -3.74 -0.35
CA ILE A 35 0.55 -3.65 0.59
C ILE A 35 1.82 -3.38 -0.20
N TYR A 36 2.56 -2.32 0.15
CA TYR A 36 3.82 -1.97 -0.51
C TYR A 36 5.00 -2.41 0.34
N LEU A 37 5.99 -3.06 -0.27
CA LEU A 37 7.27 -3.37 0.37
C LEU A 37 8.29 -2.30 -0.03
N LEU A 38 8.76 -1.54 0.95
CA LEU A 38 9.81 -0.55 0.77
C LEU A 38 11.13 -1.09 1.32
N GLY A 39 12.21 -0.86 0.58
CA GLY A 39 13.57 -1.15 1.00
C GLY A 39 14.05 -0.16 2.08
N PRO A 40 15.14 -0.49 2.79
CA PRO A 40 15.74 0.40 3.79
C PRO A 40 16.16 1.78 3.24
N ASP A 41 16.43 1.86 1.95
CA ASP A 41 16.77 3.08 1.19
C ASP A 41 15.54 3.86 0.69
N GLY A 42 14.33 3.37 0.98
CA GLY A 42 13.07 3.94 0.51
C GLY A 42 12.67 3.52 -0.90
N ALA A 43 13.42 2.61 -1.55
CA ALA A 43 13.05 2.09 -2.86
C ALA A 43 11.79 1.22 -2.77
N LEU A 44 10.86 1.39 -3.72
CA LEU A 44 9.70 0.49 -3.84
C LEU A 44 10.17 -0.84 -4.42
N LEU A 45 10.14 -1.89 -3.61
CA LEU A 45 10.61 -3.23 -4.00
C LEU A 45 9.50 -4.11 -4.56
N ASP A 46 8.28 -4.00 -4.01
CA ASP A 46 7.16 -4.85 -4.41
C ASP A 46 5.80 -4.27 -3.99
N CYS A 47 4.73 -4.81 -4.57
CA CYS A 47 3.35 -4.46 -4.26
C CYS A 47 2.45 -5.70 -4.28
N TYR A 48 1.76 -5.96 -3.16
CA TYR A 48 0.94 -7.14 -2.95
C TYR A 48 -0.54 -6.78 -2.90
N GLY A 49 -1.36 -7.49 -3.68
CA GLY A 49 -2.81 -7.43 -3.57
C GLY A 49 -3.37 -8.37 -2.50
N SER A 50 -4.65 -8.23 -2.20
CA SER A 50 -5.37 -8.98 -1.16
C SER A 50 -5.41 -10.50 -1.34
N GLY A 51 -5.10 -11.02 -2.53
CA GLY A 51 -5.12 -12.46 -2.81
C GLY A 51 -3.89 -13.23 -2.34
N LYS A 52 -2.87 -12.57 -1.79
CA LYS A 52 -1.63 -13.23 -1.36
C LYS A 52 -1.76 -13.79 0.05
N SER A 53 -1.29 -15.03 0.25
CA SER A 53 -1.24 -15.63 1.59
C SER A 53 -0.11 -15.06 2.44
N ALA A 54 -0.18 -15.26 3.76
CA ALA A 54 0.86 -14.85 4.68
C ALA A 54 2.21 -15.54 4.35
N GLU A 55 2.19 -16.81 3.97
CA GLU A 55 3.39 -17.58 3.59
C GLU A 55 4.00 -17.07 2.27
N GLU A 56 3.17 -16.64 1.32
CA GLU A 56 3.65 -16.04 0.07
C GLU A 56 4.31 -14.68 0.31
N LEU A 57 3.69 -13.85 1.18
CA LEU A 57 4.25 -12.57 1.61
C LEU A 57 5.59 -12.79 2.32
N GLU A 58 5.63 -13.66 3.32
CA GLU A 58 6.83 -13.97 4.09
C GLU A 58 7.98 -14.41 3.20
N ARG A 59 7.72 -15.32 2.25
CA ARG A 59 8.71 -15.80 1.30
C ARG A 59 9.22 -14.68 0.39
N SER A 60 8.33 -13.80 -0.08
CA SER A 60 8.71 -12.67 -0.94
C SER A 60 9.59 -11.68 -0.18
N VAL A 61 9.17 -11.27 1.03
CA VAL A 61 9.93 -10.34 1.88
C VAL A 61 11.31 -10.92 2.21
N ARG A 62 11.38 -12.20 2.63
CA ARG A 62 12.66 -12.86 2.94
C ARG A 62 13.60 -12.88 1.72
N ARG A 63 13.07 -13.12 0.52
CA ARG A 63 13.86 -13.09 -0.71
C ARG A 63 14.43 -11.70 -0.96
N HIS A 64 13.61 -10.65 -0.87
CA HIS A 64 14.06 -9.27 -1.02
C HIS A 64 15.16 -8.91 -0.01
N MET A 65 15.02 -9.34 1.25
CA MET A 65 16.06 -9.15 2.27
C MET A 65 17.38 -9.85 1.93
N GLN A 66 17.33 -11.07 1.42
CA GLN A 66 18.52 -11.85 1.05
C GLN A 66 19.26 -11.25 -0.15
N THR A 67 18.53 -10.68 -1.10
CA THR A 67 19.10 -10.09 -2.31
C THR A 67 19.45 -8.61 -2.17
N TYR A 68 19.02 -7.96 -1.08
CA TYR A 68 19.27 -6.55 -0.84
C TYR A 68 20.78 -6.29 -0.76
N ARG A 69 21.23 -5.30 -1.52
CA ARG A 69 22.60 -4.77 -1.47
C ARG A 69 22.48 -3.29 -1.24
N ALA A 70 23.03 -2.83 -0.11
CA ALA A 70 23.17 -1.41 0.13
C ALA A 70 24.03 -0.80 -0.97
N LEU A 71 23.57 0.33 -1.53
CA LEU A 71 24.33 1.14 -2.46
C LEU A 71 25.54 1.79 -1.77
#